data_AF-A0A968VD17-F1
#
_entry.id   AF-A0A968VD17-F1
#
_cell.length_a   1.000
_cell.length_b   1.000
_cell.length_c   1.000
_cell.angle_alpha   90.00
_cell.angle_beta   90.00
_cell.angle_gamma   90.00
#
_symmetry.space_group_name_H-M   'P 1'
#
loop_
_entity.id
_entity.type
_entity.pdbx_description
1 polymer ?
#
loop_
_entity_poly.entity_id
_entity_poly.type
_entity_poly.pdbx_seq_one_letter_code
_entity_poly.pdbx_strand_id
1 'polypeptide(L)'
;MNCRLRRNCRYFLVTLSVFSVLAGDWFGDRYQHPQVLAQSIPGAAVGSAANLAPKARAVVESLAAENYPQVLSNLHPELRSQWTPEAMAEIWQELTAETGKVVEIVDTEVIDTINADLAIVAVKFANTTDRIIISFNKQQQIIGIDLPRVETVEQVAANFVAALAANNFARARSYLHPKLKTELFPQQVERKWQELLARTGPLQRQLGITVRTGSDLNRVDLALVTLEFEKITDDVIIIVDRDRKIVGVDFPNF
;
A
#
# COMPACT_ATOMS: atom_id res chain seq x y z
N MET A 1 -23.07 -29.60 54.05
CA MET A 1 -23.15 -29.65 52.57
C MET A 1 -22.73 -28.27 52.06
N ASN A 2 -21.43 -28.10 51.71
CA ASN A 2 -20.88 -28.11 50.33
C ASN A 2 -21.61 -27.11 49.41
N CYS A 3 -21.01 -26.11 48.77
CA CYS A 3 -19.75 -26.14 48.04
C CYS A 3 -19.23 -24.70 47.78
N ARG A 4 -17.90 -24.52 47.83
CA ARG A 4 -17.16 -23.39 47.28
C ARG A 4 -17.12 -23.50 45.75
N LEU A 5 -17.23 -22.37 45.03
CA LEU A 5 -16.51 -22.18 43.77
C LEU A 5 -16.10 -20.71 43.59
N ARG A 6 -14.80 -20.46 43.78
CA ARG A 6 -14.07 -19.31 43.22
C ARG A 6 -13.85 -19.57 41.73
N ARG A 7 -13.92 -18.53 40.89
CA ARG A 7 -13.12 -18.39 39.66
C ARG A 7 -13.08 -16.93 39.20
N ASN A 8 -12.05 -16.22 39.68
CA ASN A 8 -11.11 -15.42 38.89
C ASN A 8 -11.56 -14.93 37.51
N CYS A 9 -12.10 -13.71 37.43
CA CYS A 9 -11.99 -12.85 36.25
C CYS A 9 -10.62 -12.14 36.31
N ARG A 10 -9.66 -12.60 35.51
CA ARG A 10 -8.44 -11.82 35.21
C ARG A 10 -8.72 -10.96 33.99
N TYR A 11 -8.77 -9.65 34.20
CA TYR A 11 -8.68 -8.64 33.15
C TYR A 11 -7.33 -8.80 32.44
N PHE A 12 -7.35 -9.04 31.13
CA PHE A 12 -6.17 -8.97 30.29
C PHE A 12 -6.11 -7.55 29.71
N LEU A 13 -5.34 -6.68 30.36
CA LEU A 13 -4.98 -5.35 29.85
C LEU A 13 -3.85 -5.54 28.85
N VAL A 14 -4.14 -5.40 27.56
CA VAL A 14 -3.10 -5.22 26.53
C VAL A 14 -2.68 -3.76 26.58
N THR A 15 -1.50 -3.50 27.11
CA THR A 15 -0.85 -2.19 27.03
C THR A 15 -0.28 -2.01 25.63
N LEU A 16 -0.94 -1.19 24.80
CA LEU A 16 -0.35 -0.63 23.58
C LEU A 16 0.67 0.44 23.97
N SER A 17 1.95 0.10 23.88
CA SER A 17 3.04 1.06 23.99
C SER A 17 3.15 1.85 22.69
N VAL A 18 2.46 2.98 22.60
CA VAL A 18 2.69 3.97 21.55
C VAL A 18 3.99 4.70 21.87
N PHE A 19 5.04 4.47 21.07
CA PHE A 19 6.20 5.35 21.07
C PHE A 19 5.83 6.67 20.38
N SER A 20 5.41 7.65 21.17
CA SER A 20 5.40 9.06 20.78
C SER A 20 6.80 9.62 20.98
N VAL A 21 7.48 10.05 19.91
CA VAL A 21 8.62 10.94 20.02
C VAL A 21 8.11 12.37 20.03
N LEU A 22 8.47 13.04 21.12
CA LEU A 22 8.16 14.40 21.52
C LEU A 22 8.78 15.44 20.57
N ALA A 23 7.99 16.47 20.27
CA ALA A 23 8.46 17.85 20.34
C ALA A 23 7.36 18.66 21.04
N GLY A 24 7.56 18.91 22.34
CA GLY A 24 6.71 19.76 23.19
C GLY A 24 6.75 21.23 22.73
N ASP A 25 5.61 21.90 22.70
CA ASP A 25 4.97 22.64 23.82
C ASP A 25 5.59 24.02 24.04
N TRP A 26 4.87 25.06 23.58
CA TRP A 26 4.83 26.39 24.20
C TRP A 26 3.43 26.99 23.99
N PHE A 27 2.65 27.05 25.07
CA PHE A 27 1.43 27.85 25.18
C PHE A 27 1.79 29.35 25.24
N GLY A 28 0.91 30.20 24.69
CA GLY A 28 0.70 31.56 25.25
C GLY A 28 0.71 32.73 24.26
N ASP A 29 -0.51 33.21 23.98
CA ASP A 29 -0.87 34.62 23.81
C ASP A 29 -0.42 35.46 22.60
N ARG A 30 -1.44 36.14 22.03
CA ARG A 30 -1.43 37.26 21.07
C ARG A 30 -1.19 36.94 19.59
N TYR A 31 -2.24 36.47 18.92
CA TYR A 31 -2.41 36.73 17.49
C TYR A 31 -3.02 38.13 17.29
N GLN A 32 -2.16 39.15 17.22
CA GLN A 32 -2.45 40.31 16.38
C GLN A 32 -2.15 39.89 14.95
N HIS A 33 -3.17 39.92 14.07
CA HIS A 33 -3.03 39.63 12.65
C HIS A 33 -1.99 40.55 11.99
N PRO A 34 -0.87 40.03 11.45
CA PRO A 34 -0.23 40.67 10.31
C PRO A 34 -0.98 40.19 9.06
N GLN A 35 -1.55 41.11 8.30
CA GLN A 35 -1.91 40.84 6.91
C GLN A 35 -0.61 40.53 6.14
N VAL A 36 -0.21 39.27 6.11
CA VAL A 36 0.86 38.83 5.23
C VAL A 36 0.24 38.68 3.86
N LEU A 37 0.54 39.65 3.00
CA LEU A 37 0.26 39.61 1.58
C LEU A 37 0.65 38.24 1.04
N ALA A 38 -0.34 37.51 0.50
CA ALA A 38 -0.11 36.32 -0.29
C ALA A 38 0.74 36.70 -1.50
N GLN A 39 2.06 36.53 -1.39
CA GLN A 39 2.93 36.52 -2.54
C GLN A 39 2.78 35.14 -3.18
N SER A 40 2.01 35.09 -4.26
CA SER A 40 2.00 33.99 -5.21
C SER A 40 3.45 33.75 -5.66
N ILE A 41 4.02 32.59 -5.30
CA ILE A 41 5.25 32.10 -5.93
C ILE A 41 4.85 31.66 -7.35
N PRO A 42 5.32 32.33 -8.42
CA PRO A 42 5.11 31.85 -9.77
C PRO A 42 6.27 30.92 -10.14
N GLY A 43 5.96 29.66 -10.44
CA GLY A 43 6.88 28.77 -11.17
C GLY A 43 7.36 27.54 -10.39
N ALA A 44 6.55 26.48 -10.43
CA ALA A 44 7.05 25.09 -10.29
C ALA A 44 6.03 24.05 -10.82
N ALA A 45 4.72 24.33 -10.77
CA ALA A 45 3.68 23.35 -11.11
C ALA A 45 3.44 23.12 -12.62
N VAL A 46 4.01 23.94 -13.52
CA VAL A 46 3.63 23.93 -14.95
C VAL A 46 4.46 22.94 -15.79
N GLY A 47 5.62 22.46 -15.29
CA GLY A 47 6.56 21.64 -16.06
C GLY A 47 6.47 20.11 -15.88
N SER A 48 6.16 19.62 -14.67
CA SER A 48 6.06 18.18 -14.40
C SER A 48 4.71 17.62 -14.85
N ALA A 49 3.60 18.26 -14.49
CA ALA A 49 2.25 17.84 -14.85
C ALA A 49 2.03 17.74 -16.37
N ALA A 50 2.54 18.71 -17.13
CA ALA A 50 2.41 18.76 -18.60
C ALA A 50 3.04 17.55 -19.30
N ASN A 51 4.08 16.94 -18.72
CA ASN A 51 4.78 15.79 -19.30
C ASN A 51 4.33 14.46 -18.69
N LEU A 52 3.95 14.45 -17.41
CA LEU A 52 3.58 13.23 -16.70
C LEU A 52 2.16 12.75 -17.01
N ALA A 53 1.20 13.65 -17.25
CA ALA A 53 -0.16 13.25 -17.59
C ALA A 53 -0.24 12.44 -18.91
N PRO A 54 0.38 12.87 -20.03
CA PRO A 54 0.44 12.05 -21.25
C PRO A 54 1.17 10.72 -21.04
N LYS A 55 2.26 10.72 -20.26
CA LYS A 55 3.03 9.50 -19.97
C LYS A 55 2.22 8.49 -19.16
N ALA A 56 1.49 8.95 -18.15
CA ALA A 56 0.59 8.12 -17.35
C ALA A 56 -0.54 7.54 -18.20
N ARG A 57 -1.13 8.36 -19.09
CA ARG A 57 -2.14 7.91 -20.05
C ARG A 57 -1.60 6.79 -20.96
N ALA A 58 -0.40 6.97 -21.53
CA ALA A 58 0.23 5.98 -22.39
C ALA A 58 0.50 4.63 -21.68
N VAL A 59 0.77 4.65 -20.37
CA VAL A 59 0.92 3.42 -19.56
C VAL A 59 -0.41 2.69 -19.46
N VAL A 60 -1.50 3.39 -19.16
CA VAL A 60 -2.85 2.78 -19.09
C VAL A 60 -3.29 2.27 -20.46
N GLU A 61 -3.01 3.00 -21.53
CA GLU A 61 -3.26 2.56 -22.91
C GLU A 61 -2.44 1.30 -23.24
N SER A 62 -1.19 1.22 -22.80
CA SER A 62 -0.33 0.04 -22.99
C SER A 62 -0.84 -1.17 -22.20
N LEU A 63 -1.33 -0.98 -20.98
CA LEU A 63 -1.99 -2.04 -20.20
C LEU A 63 -3.26 -2.53 -20.90
N ALA A 64 -4.12 -1.60 -21.36
CA ALA A 64 -5.35 -1.94 -22.08
C ALA A 64 -5.09 -2.66 -23.41
N ALA A 65 -3.99 -2.34 -24.08
CA ALA A 65 -3.52 -3.00 -25.30
C ALA A 65 -2.70 -4.27 -25.03
N GLU A 66 -2.58 -4.70 -23.76
CA GLU A 66 -1.79 -5.87 -23.31
C GLU A 66 -0.30 -5.81 -23.73
N ASN A 67 0.23 -4.59 -23.93
CA ASN A 67 1.63 -4.34 -24.26
C ASN A 67 2.47 -4.17 -22.98
N TYR A 68 2.58 -5.24 -22.20
CA TYR A 68 3.33 -5.26 -20.95
C TYR A 68 4.83 -4.96 -21.10
N PRO A 69 5.53 -5.40 -22.17
CA PRO A 69 6.93 -5.02 -22.39
C PRO A 69 7.13 -3.49 -22.43
N GLN A 70 6.18 -2.75 -23.03
CA GLN A 70 6.22 -1.29 -23.06
C GLN A 70 5.97 -0.67 -21.67
N VAL A 71 5.10 -1.26 -20.85
CA VAL A 71 4.92 -0.79 -19.46
C VAL A 71 6.21 -1.00 -18.66
N LEU A 72 6.81 -2.19 -18.77
CA LEU A 72 8.05 -2.55 -18.07
C LEU A 72 9.25 -1.69 -18.48
N SER A 73 9.34 -1.28 -19.75
CA SER A 73 10.41 -0.40 -20.23
C SER A 73 10.40 0.97 -19.54
N ASN A 74 9.25 1.43 -19.03
CA ASN A 74 9.10 2.70 -18.32
C ASN A 74 9.36 2.63 -16.81
N LEU A 75 9.46 1.43 -16.24
CA LEU A 75 9.72 1.24 -14.81
C LEU A 75 11.14 1.69 -14.42
N HIS A 76 11.31 2.06 -13.16
CA HIS A 76 12.63 2.19 -12.55
C HIS A 76 13.42 0.87 -12.71
N PRO A 77 14.75 0.88 -13.00
CA PRO A 77 15.52 -0.34 -13.26
C PRO A 77 15.39 -1.42 -12.18
N GLU A 78 15.41 -1.03 -10.91
CA GLU A 78 15.23 -1.95 -9.79
C GLU A 78 13.86 -2.64 -9.79
N LEU A 79 12.80 -1.96 -10.23
CA LEU A 79 11.49 -2.59 -10.36
C LEU A 79 11.41 -3.44 -11.62
N ARG A 80 11.98 -2.96 -12.73
CA ARG A 80 11.97 -3.68 -14.01
C ARG A 80 12.56 -5.07 -13.89
N SER A 81 13.63 -5.25 -13.12
CA SER A 81 14.27 -6.56 -12.92
C SER A 81 13.44 -7.54 -12.09
N GLN A 82 12.36 -7.09 -11.45
CA GLN A 82 11.53 -7.87 -10.53
C GLN A 82 10.17 -8.26 -11.13
N TRP A 83 9.88 -7.82 -12.37
CA TRP A 83 8.61 -8.06 -13.04
C TRP A 83 8.84 -8.71 -14.40
N THR A 84 7.96 -9.65 -14.75
CA THR A 84 7.87 -10.20 -16.10
C THR A 84 6.58 -9.74 -16.77
N PRO A 85 6.52 -9.77 -18.12
CA PRO A 85 5.28 -9.53 -18.85
C PRO A 85 4.14 -10.43 -18.37
N GLU A 86 4.42 -11.69 -18.09
CA GLU A 86 3.45 -12.70 -17.67
C GLU A 86 2.87 -12.38 -16.28
N ALA A 87 3.72 -12.00 -15.33
CA ALA A 87 3.27 -11.59 -14.00
C ALA A 87 2.42 -10.32 -14.05
N MET A 88 2.72 -9.39 -14.96
CA MET A 88 1.88 -8.20 -15.15
C MET A 88 0.55 -8.54 -15.83
N ALA A 89 0.58 -9.46 -16.80
CA ALA A 89 -0.59 -9.95 -17.51
C ALA A 89 -1.58 -10.63 -16.56
N GLU A 90 -1.08 -11.49 -15.67
CA GLU A 90 -1.88 -12.18 -14.65
C GLU A 90 -2.69 -11.17 -13.82
N ILE A 91 -2.03 -10.15 -13.27
CA ILE A 91 -2.68 -9.12 -12.44
C ILE A 91 -3.71 -8.32 -13.24
N TRP A 92 -3.38 -7.97 -14.48
CA TRP A 92 -4.27 -7.20 -15.34
C TRP A 92 -5.50 -8.01 -15.75
N GLN A 93 -5.33 -9.31 -16.00
CA GLN A 93 -6.42 -10.23 -16.32
C GLN A 93 -7.33 -10.46 -15.10
N GLU A 94 -6.78 -10.62 -13.90
CA GLU A 94 -7.54 -10.68 -12.65
C GLU A 94 -8.43 -9.43 -12.48
N LEU A 95 -7.85 -8.24 -12.68
CA LEU A 95 -8.59 -6.98 -12.59
C LEU A 95 -9.71 -6.89 -13.63
N THR A 96 -9.41 -7.18 -14.90
CA THR A 96 -10.34 -6.99 -16.01
C THR A 96 -11.40 -8.09 -16.12
N ALA A 97 -11.18 -9.24 -15.47
CA ALA A 97 -12.22 -10.25 -15.28
C ALA A 97 -13.39 -9.71 -14.45
N GLU A 98 -13.10 -8.91 -13.42
CA GLU A 98 -14.10 -8.33 -12.52
C GLU A 98 -14.62 -6.97 -13.02
N THR A 99 -13.72 -6.08 -13.44
CA THR A 99 -14.05 -4.71 -13.84
C THR A 99 -14.48 -4.59 -15.30
N GLY A 100 -14.21 -5.61 -16.12
CA GLY A 100 -14.33 -5.56 -17.57
C GLY A 100 -13.16 -4.83 -18.24
N LYS A 101 -13.14 -4.81 -19.58
CA LYS A 101 -12.09 -4.12 -20.34
C LYS A 101 -12.18 -2.60 -20.18
N VAL A 102 -11.05 -1.92 -20.37
CA VAL A 102 -11.00 -0.47 -20.46
C VAL A 102 -11.82 -0.01 -21.66
N VAL A 103 -12.75 0.91 -21.42
CA VAL A 103 -13.58 1.56 -22.43
C VAL A 103 -12.99 2.92 -22.79
N GLU A 104 -12.59 3.69 -21.77
CA GLU A 104 -12.16 5.08 -21.94
C GLU A 104 -11.27 5.53 -20.77
N ILE A 105 -10.29 6.39 -21.06
CA ILE A 105 -9.58 7.19 -20.06
C ILE A 105 -10.27 8.54 -19.97
N VAL A 106 -10.96 8.76 -18.84
CA VAL A 106 -11.86 9.89 -18.59
C VAL A 106 -11.08 11.16 -18.30
N ASP A 107 -10.10 11.07 -17.40
CA ASP A 107 -9.31 12.22 -16.95
C ASP A 107 -7.95 11.76 -16.41
N THR A 108 -7.00 12.69 -16.38
CA THR A 108 -5.69 12.48 -15.74
C THR A 108 -5.29 13.72 -14.95
N GLU A 109 -5.16 13.55 -13.64
CA GLU A 109 -4.64 14.58 -12.73
C GLU A 109 -3.21 14.24 -12.33
N VAL A 110 -2.35 15.25 -12.13
CA VAL A 110 -1.00 15.06 -11.57
C VAL A 110 -0.88 15.86 -10.29
N ILE A 111 -0.49 15.16 -9.22
CA ILE A 111 -0.24 15.72 -7.90
C ILE A 111 1.27 15.64 -7.64
N ASP A 112 1.90 16.80 -7.43
CA ASP A 112 3.28 16.88 -6.97
C ASP A 112 3.32 16.56 -5.46
N THR A 113 4.20 15.64 -5.08
CA THR A 113 4.47 15.34 -3.67
C THR A 113 5.98 15.40 -3.42
N ILE A 114 6.37 15.46 -2.15
CA ILE A 114 7.78 15.63 -1.73
C ILE A 114 8.69 14.58 -2.38
N ASN A 115 8.28 13.30 -2.33
CA ASN A 115 9.13 12.18 -2.73
C ASN A 115 8.85 11.68 -4.16
N ALA A 116 7.63 11.91 -4.67
CA ALA A 116 7.19 11.38 -5.96
C ALA A 116 6.08 12.25 -6.57
N ASP A 117 5.96 12.23 -7.88
CA ASP A 117 4.79 12.81 -8.55
C ASP A 117 3.78 11.69 -8.77
N LEU A 118 2.51 11.92 -8.43
CA LEU A 118 1.43 10.94 -8.58
C LEU A 118 0.53 11.38 -9.74
N ALA A 119 0.48 10.59 -10.80
CA ALA A 119 -0.55 10.73 -11.82
C ALA A 119 -1.73 9.84 -11.48
N ILE A 120 -2.91 10.43 -11.32
CA ILE A 120 -4.17 9.75 -11.06
C ILE A 120 -4.95 9.71 -12.37
N VAL A 121 -5.07 8.54 -12.96
CA VAL A 121 -5.79 8.33 -14.22
C VAL A 121 -7.16 7.76 -13.89
N ALA A 122 -8.22 8.52 -14.17
CA ALA A 122 -9.60 8.04 -14.07
C ALA A 122 -9.93 7.19 -15.30
N VAL A 123 -10.28 5.93 -15.07
CA VAL A 123 -10.50 4.93 -16.13
C VAL A 123 -11.91 4.40 -16.02
N LYS A 124 -12.65 4.48 -17.13
CA LYS A 124 -13.91 3.79 -17.30
C LYS A 124 -13.63 2.40 -17.82
N PHE A 125 -13.86 1.40 -16.98
CA PHE A 125 -13.96 0.01 -17.38
C PHE A 125 -15.40 -0.30 -17.80
N ALA A 126 -15.64 -1.47 -18.38
CA ALA A 126 -16.97 -1.85 -18.85
C ALA A 126 -18.00 -1.93 -17.71
N ASN A 127 -17.58 -2.35 -16.51
CA ASN A 127 -18.47 -2.58 -15.37
C ASN A 127 -18.35 -1.52 -14.27
N THR A 128 -17.32 -0.67 -14.28
CA THR A 128 -17.06 0.33 -13.24
C THR A 128 -16.22 1.50 -13.75
N THR A 129 -16.14 2.57 -12.97
CA THR A 129 -15.16 3.64 -13.16
C THR A 129 -14.30 3.74 -11.92
N ASP A 130 -12.98 3.66 -12.10
CA ASP A 130 -12.03 3.66 -11.00
C ASP A 130 -10.73 4.37 -11.40
N ARG A 131 -9.77 4.45 -10.49
CA ARG A 131 -8.51 5.18 -10.67
C ARG A 131 -7.33 4.23 -10.74
N ILE A 132 -6.46 4.45 -11.73
CA ILE A 132 -5.11 3.90 -11.75
C ILE A 132 -4.16 5.00 -11.31
N ILE A 133 -3.34 4.74 -10.28
CA ILE A 133 -2.37 5.71 -9.77
C ILE A 133 -0.98 5.29 -10.24
N ILE A 134 -0.27 6.20 -10.89
CA ILE A 134 1.10 5.97 -11.36
C ILE A 134 2.02 6.92 -10.60
N SER A 135 2.98 6.34 -9.89
CA SER A 135 3.98 7.09 -9.12
C SER A 135 5.26 7.24 -9.93
N PHE A 136 5.75 8.48 -10.05
CA PHE A 136 6.98 8.82 -10.74
C PHE A 136 8.01 9.35 -9.74
N ASN A 137 9.26 8.93 -9.86
CA ASN A 137 10.36 9.62 -9.18
C ASN A 137 10.64 10.98 -9.86
N LYS A 138 11.52 11.79 -9.28
CA LYS A 138 11.88 13.10 -9.85
C LYS A 138 12.64 13.01 -11.18
N GLN A 139 13.12 11.82 -11.57
CA GLN A 139 13.66 11.51 -12.90
C GLN A 139 12.57 11.03 -13.89
N GLN A 140 11.29 11.12 -13.50
CA GLN A 140 10.12 10.71 -14.29
C GLN A 140 10.10 9.20 -14.63
N GLN A 141 10.82 8.36 -13.91
CA GLN A 141 10.74 6.90 -14.01
C GLN A 141 9.58 6.39 -13.16
N ILE A 142 8.88 5.35 -13.62
CA ILE A 142 7.75 4.79 -12.87
C ILE A 142 8.28 3.97 -11.70
N ILE A 143 7.93 4.38 -10.49
CA ILE A 143 8.26 3.70 -9.24
C ILE A 143 7.04 2.99 -8.61
N GLY A 144 5.86 3.12 -9.21
CA GLY A 144 4.66 2.40 -8.78
C GLY A 144 3.55 2.50 -9.81
N ILE A 145 2.82 1.40 -9.98
CA ILE A 145 1.54 1.35 -10.68
C ILE A 145 0.56 0.72 -9.70
N ASP A 146 -0.49 1.46 -9.37
CA ASP A 146 -1.51 1.09 -8.42
C ASP A 146 -2.83 0.94 -9.14
N LEU A 147 -3.20 -0.33 -9.31
CA LEU A 147 -4.45 -0.73 -9.93
C LEU A 147 -5.59 -0.72 -8.89
N PRO A 148 -6.85 -0.54 -9.32
CA PRO A 148 -8.02 -0.84 -8.50
C PRO A 148 -7.93 -2.26 -7.93
N ARG A 149 -8.53 -2.46 -6.75
CA ARG A 149 -8.54 -3.75 -6.07
C ARG A 149 -9.96 -4.22 -5.86
N VAL A 150 -10.20 -5.45 -6.30
CA VAL A 150 -11.49 -6.14 -6.20
C VAL A 150 -11.49 -7.18 -5.07
N GLU A 151 -10.32 -7.44 -4.50
CA GLU A 151 -10.13 -8.43 -3.44
C GLU A 151 -10.76 -7.98 -2.10
N THR A 152 -11.16 -8.94 -1.28
CA THR A 152 -11.53 -8.70 0.13
C THR A 152 -10.29 -8.36 0.96
N VAL A 153 -10.48 -7.75 2.14
CA VAL A 153 -9.36 -7.48 3.08
C VAL A 153 -8.61 -8.76 3.41
N GLU A 154 -9.34 -9.85 3.62
CA GLU A 154 -8.78 -11.17 3.91
C GLU A 154 -7.93 -11.70 2.75
N GLN A 155 -8.41 -11.57 1.51
CA GLN A 155 -7.65 -11.95 0.32
C GLN A 155 -6.39 -11.09 0.13
N VAL A 156 -6.48 -9.78 0.36
CA VAL A 156 -5.31 -8.87 0.32
C VAL A 156 -4.25 -9.31 1.33
N ALA A 157 -4.66 -9.58 2.56
CA ALA A 157 -3.75 -10.03 3.63
C ALA A 157 -3.13 -11.39 3.31
N ALA A 158 -3.93 -12.36 2.87
CA ALA A 158 -3.46 -13.69 2.47
C ALA A 158 -2.44 -13.62 1.32
N ASN A 159 -2.77 -12.89 0.26
CA ASN A 159 -1.93 -12.79 -0.93
C ASN A 159 -0.63 -12.01 -0.66
N PHE A 160 -0.69 -11.01 0.22
CA PHE A 160 0.50 -10.31 0.68
C PHE A 160 1.47 -11.25 1.40
N VAL A 161 0.99 -12.04 2.37
CA VAL A 161 1.83 -13.02 3.09
C VAL A 161 2.31 -14.13 2.17
N ALA A 162 1.46 -14.63 1.28
CA ALA A 162 1.85 -15.64 0.29
C ALA A 162 2.98 -15.13 -0.62
N ALA A 163 2.92 -13.87 -1.05
CA ALA A 163 3.97 -13.25 -1.84
C ALA A 163 5.29 -13.10 -1.05
N LEU A 164 5.24 -12.75 0.24
CA LEU A 164 6.42 -12.73 1.12
C LEU A 164 7.05 -14.13 1.27
N ALA A 165 6.21 -15.14 1.54
CA ALA A 165 6.65 -16.53 1.69
C ALA A 165 7.28 -17.10 0.40
N ALA A 166 6.78 -16.67 -0.77
CA ALA A 166 7.32 -17.04 -2.08
C ALA A 166 8.56 -16.22 -2.50
N ASN A 167 9.09 -15.35 -1.62
CA ASN A 167 10.15 -14.38 -1.94
C ASN A 167 9.83 -13.46 -3.14
N ASN A 168 8.54 -13.28 -3.46
CA ASN A 168 8.09 -12.38 -4.51
C ASN A 168 7.81 -10.99 -3.90
N PHE A 169 8.88 -10.29 -3.53
CA PHE A 169 8.79 -9.01 -2.83
C PHE A 169 8.20 -7.89 -3.69
N ALA A 170 8.31 -7.98 -5.02
CA ALA A 170 7.63 -7.06 -5.93
C ALA A 170 6.10 -7.26 -5.91
N ARG A 171 5.61 -8.51 -5.91
CA ARG A 171 4.19 -8.80 -5.73
C ARG A 171 3.71 -8.41 -4.35
N ALA A 172 4.46 -8.71 -3.27
CA ALA A 172 4.11 -8.27 -1.92
C ALA A 172 4.01 -6.73 -1.84
N ARG A 173 4.99 -6.02 -2.38
CA ARG A 173 4.99 -4.57 -2.47
C ARG A 173 3.78 -4.02 -3.23
N SER A 174 3.26 -4.74 -4.23
CA SER A 174 2.09 -4.29 -5.02
C SER A 174 0.84 -4.07 -4.16
N TYR A 175 0.73 -4.73 -3.00
CA TYR A 175 -0.38 -4.54 -2.04
C TYR A 175 -0.26 -3.29 -1.18
N LEU A 176 0.93 -2.68 -1.11
CA LEU A 176 1.15 -1.47 -0.33
C LEU A 176 0.47 -0.25 -0.95
N HIS A 177 0.10 0.71 -0.11
CA HIS A 177 -0.40 2.01 -0.53
C HIS A 177 0.65 2.78 -1.34
N PRO A 178 0.25 3.57 -2.37
CA PRO A 178 1.18 4.34 -3.22
C PRO A 178 2.23 5.13 -2.42
N LYS A 179 1.82 5.78 -1.34
CA LYS A 179 2.73 6.53 -0.44
C LYS A 179 3.87 5.65 0.08
N LEU A 180 3.59 4.45 0.59
CA LEU A 180 4.61 3.53 1.09
C LEU A 180 5.55 3.06 -0.03
N LYS A 181 5.01 2.85 -1.24
CA LYS A 181 5.80 2.46 -2.41
C LYS A 181 6.84 3.51 -2.79
N THR A 182 6.60 4.80 -2.52
CA THR A 182 7.60 5.84 -2.77
C THR A 182 8.87 5.68 -1.94
N GLU A 183 8.80 4.96 -0.81
CA GLU A 183 9.89 4.81 0.16
C GLU A 183 10.41 3.37 0.25
N LEU A 184 9.54 2.38 0.04
CA LEU A 184 9.84 0.96 0.18
C LEU A 184 9.89 0.29 -1.18
N PHE A 185 11.09 0.04 -1.71
CA PHE A 185 11.31 -0.82 -2.88
C PHE A 185 11.35 -2.31 -2.46
N PRO A 186 11.33 -3.26 -3.41
CA PRO A 186 11.30 -4.69 -3.10
C PRO A 186 12.43 -5.12 -2.14
N GLN A 187 13.62 -4.54 -2.26
CA GLN A 187 14.74 -4.86 -1.38
C GLN A 187 14.49 -4.47 0.10
N GLN A 188 13.78 -3.37 0.36
CA GLN A 188 13.44 -2.99 1.74
C GLN A 188 12.34 -3.89 2.32
N VAL A 189 11.41 -4.37 1.47
CA VAL A 189 10.41 -5.37 1.87
C VAL A 189 11.09 -6.69 2.21
N GLU A 190 12.00 -7.15 1.34
CA GLU A 190 12.85 -8.33 1.58
C GLU A 190 13.60 -8.21 2.91
N ARG A 191 14.33 -7.11 3.12
CA ARG A 191 15.10 -6.90 4.34
C ARG A 191 14.24 -7.03 5.59
N LYS A 192 13.07 -6.38 5.63
CA LYS A 192 12.14 -6.47 6.77
C LYS A 192 11.64 -7.90 7.00
N TRP A 193 11.37 -8.65 5.93
CA TRP A 193 10.97 -10.05 6.01
C TRP A 193 12.11 -10.93 6.54
N GLN A 194 13.33 -10.76 6.04
CA GLN A 194 14.50 -11.51 6.51
C GLN A 194 14.85 -11.19 7.97
N GLU A 195 14.72 -9.93 8.39
CA GLU A 195 14.86 -9.52 9.79
C GLU A 195 13.88 -10.27 10.70
N LEU A 196 12.61 -10.42 10.26
CA LEU A 196 11.63 -11.23 10.97
C LEU A 196 12.07 -12.69 11.07
N LEU A 197 12.38 -13.33 9.93
CA LEU A 197 12.77 -14.73 9.87
C LEU A 197 14.03 -15.03 10.70
N ALA A 198 14.99 -14.11 10.79
CA ALA A 198 16.17 -14.26 11.64
C ALA A 198 15.79 -14.44 13.12
N ARG A 199 14.75 -13.72 13.56
CA ARG A 199 14.25 -13.78 14.95
C ARG A 199 13.33 -14.97 15.17
N THR A 200 12.36 -15.20 14.29
CA THR A 200 11.28 -16.19 14.45
C THR A 200 11.61 -17.58 13.88
N GLY A 201 12.67 -17.70 13.09
CA GLY A 201 12.91 -18.85 12.21
C GLY A 201 12.01 -18.84 10.96
N PRO A 202 12.23 -19.79 10.02
CA PRO A 202 11.46 -19.89 8.78
C PRO A 202 9.95 -20.01 9.03
N LEU A 203 9.15 -19.42 8.13
CA LEU A 203 7.70 -19.62 8.12
C LEU A 203 7.38 -21.08 7.80
N GLN A 204 6.59 -21.73 8.65
CA GLN A 204 6.11 -23.10 8.44
C GLN A 204 4.77 -23.07 7.69
N ARG A 205 3.80 -22.26 8.16
CA ARG A 205 2.49 -22.10 7.51
C ARG A 205 1.71 -20.90 8.05
N GLN A 206 0.70 -20.48 7.27
CA GLN A 206 -0.37 -19.59 7.73
C GLN A 206 -1.52 -20.43 8.33
N LEU A 207 -1.96 -20.09 9.54
CA LEU A 207 -2.99 -20.83 10.27
C LEU A 207 -4.39 -20.25 10.07
N GLY A 208 -4.52 -18.94 9.90
CA GLY A 208 -5.82 -18.29 9.71
C GLY A 208 -5.72 -16.78 9.58
N ILE A 209 -6.83 -16.14 9.19
CA ILE A 209 -6.96 -14.69 9.13
C ILE A 209 -8.24 -14.30 9.87
N THR A 210 -8.14 -13.26 10.71
CA THR A 210 -9.31 -12.61 11.32
C THR A 210 -9.32 -11.15 10.92
N VAL A 211 -10.42 -10.69 10.31
CA VAL A 211 -10.61 -9.29 9.95
C VAL A 211 -11.41 -8.57 11.03
N ARG A 212 -10.89 -7.43 11.51
CA ARG A 212 -11.60 -6.48 12.36
C ARG A 212 -11.86 -5.21 11.57
N THR A 213 -13.12 -4.95 11.27
CA THR A 213 -13.53 -3.77 10.52
C THR A 213 -13.38 -2.52 11.38
N GLY A 214 -12.80 -1.46 10.80
CA GLY A 214 -12.70 -0.16 11.45
C GLY A 214 -14.06 0.48 11.68
N SER A 215 -14.18 1.32 12.72
CA SER A 215 -15.36 2.18 12.88
C SER A 215 -15.33 3.34 11.87
N ASP A 216 -16.49 3.91 11.55
CA ASP A 216 -16.66 4.96 10.52
C ASP A 216 -15.72 6.17 10.64
N LEU A 217 -15.20 6.43 11.86
CA LEU A 217 -14.32 7.55 12.18
C LEU A 217 -12.85 7.32 11.76
N ASN A 218 -12.37 6.07 11.76
CA ASN A 218 -11.02 5.69 11.33
C ASN A 218 -11.15 4.51 10.35
N ARG A 219 -11.35 4.82 9.05
CA ARG A 219 -11.67 3.89 7.95
C ARG A 219 -10.51 2.96 7.55
N VAL A 220 -9.98 2.19 8.49
CA VAL A 220 -9.00 1.15 8.24
C VAL A 220 -9.47 -0.17 8.84
N ASP A 221 -9.32 -1.24 8.08
CA ASP A 221 -9.57 -2.60 8.54
C ASP A 221 -8.26 -3.22 9.02
N LEU A 222 -8.34 -4.03 10.08
CA LEU A 222 -7.20 -4.77 10.61
C LEU A 222 -7.36 -6.25 10.23
N ALA A 223 -6.42 -6.78 9.46
CA ALA A 223 -6.31 -8.22 9.25
C ALA A 223 -5.23 -8.78 10.19
N LEU A 224 -5.64 -9.63 11.12
CA LEU A 224 -4.75 -10.39 11.98
C LEU A 224 -4.48 -11.72 11.29
N VAL A 225 -3.26 -11.92 10.80
CA VAL A 225 -2.85 -13.14 10.11
C VAL A 225 -2.02 -14.00 11.06
N THR A 226 -2.58 -15.11 11.53
CA THR A 226 -1.88 -16.03 12.43
C THR A 226 -0.88 -16.86 11.63
N LEU A 227 0.41 -16.69 11.93
CA LEU A 227 1.52 -17.37 11.27
C LEU A 227 2.25 -18.27 12.25
N GLU A 228 2.55 -19.49 11.81
CA GLU A 228 3.44 -20.42 12.51
C GLU A 228 4.83 -20.34 11.87
N PHE A 229 5.80 -19.81 12.62
CA PHE A 229 7.23 -19.87 12.33
C PHE A 229 7.86 -21.01 13.15
N GLU A 230 9.10 -21.39 12.81
CA GLU A 230 9.83 -22.46 13.51
C GLU A 230 9.91 -22.24 15.03
N LYS A 231 10.10 -21.00 15.49
CA LYS A 231 10.30 -20.70 16.92
C LYS A 231 9.04 -20.17 17.61
N ILE A 232 8.04 -19.71 16.86
CA ILE A 232 6.88 -19.01 17.43
C ILE A 232 5.66 -19.03 16.50
N THR A 233 4.48 -19.04 17.11
CA THR A 233 3.21 -18.76 16.46
C THR A 233 2.67 -17.44 16.97
N ASP A 234 2.44 -16.47 16.08
CA ASP A 234 1.86 -15.17 16.44
C ASP A 234 1.14 -14.52 15.25
N ASP A 235 0.40 -13.46 15.53
CA ASP A 235 -0.33 -12.69 14.54
C ASP A 235 0.55 -11.59 13.92
N VAL A 236 0.55 -11.51 12.59
CA VAL A 236 0.98 -10.31 11.87
C VAL A 236 -0.25 -9.43 11.68
N ILE A 237 -0.16 -8.15 12.07
CA ILE A 237 -1.26 -7.20 11.91
C ILE A 237 -1.04 -6.42 10.62
N ILE A 238 -1.97 -6.54 9.68
CA ILE A 238 -1.98 -5.81 8.43
C ILE A 238 -3.10 -4.77 8.48
N ILE A 239 -2.74 -3.50 8.28
CA ILE A 239 -3.67 -2.37 8.28
C ILE A 239 -4.01 -2.04 6.83
N VAL A 240 -5.28 -2.17 6.48
CA VAL A 240 -5.78 -2.01 5.11
C VAL A 240 -6.75 -0.84 5.05
N ASP A 241 -6.58 0.05 4.08
CA ASP A 241 -7.50 1.16 3.86
C ASP A 241 -8.76 0.75 3.08
N ARG A 242 -9.65 1.72 2.88
CA ARG A 242 -10.90 1.54 2.13
C ARG A 242 -10.70 1.15 0.66
N ASP A 243 -9.55 1.49 0.07
CA ASP A 243 -9.19 1.20 -1.32
C ASP A 243 -8.41 -0.13 -1.41
N ARG A 244 -8.47 -0.94 -0.33
CA ARG A 244 -7.85 -2.25 -0.17
C ARG A 244 -6.32 -2.22 -0.27
N LYS A 245 -5.70 -1.09 0.07
CA LYS A 245 -4.25 -0.93 0.09
C LYS A 245 -3.72 -1.08 1.51
N ILE A 246 -2.59 -1.75 1.64
CA ILE A 246 -1.90 -1.90 2.92
C ILE A 246 -1.21 -0.58 3.26
N VAL A 247 -1.64 0.07 4.35
CA VAL A 247 -1.07 1.32 4.87
C VAL A 247 -0.12 1.08 6.05
N GLY A 248 -0.08 -0.14 6.58
CA GLY A 248 0.86 -0.54 7.64
C GLY A 248 0.90 -2.05 7.84
N VAL A 249 2.04 -2.54 8.28
CA VAL A 249 2.24 -3.94 8.71
C VAL A 249 3.00 -3.89 10.02
N ASP A 250 2.46 -4.53 11.06
CA ASP A 250 3.11 -4.72 12.34
C ASP A 250 3.49 -6.19 12.49
N PHE A 251 4.79 -6.41 12.70
CA PHE A 251 5.35 -7.72 12.89
C PHE A 251 5.60 -7.97 14.37
N PRO A 252 5.49 -9.23 14.83
CA PRO A 252 5.82 -9.58 16.20
C PRO A 252 7.22 -9.11 16.62
N ASN A 253 7.29 -8.44 17.77
CA ASN A 253 8.52 -7.99 18.40
C ASN A 253 8.78 -8.89 19.62
N PHE A 254 9.82 -9.72 19.53
CA PHE A 254 10.26 -10.63 20.59
C PHE A 254 11.72 -10.39 20.94
#